data_AF-A0AB39QLP4-F1
#
_entry.id   AF-A0AB39QLP4-F1
#
_cell.length_a   1.000
_cell.length_b   1.000
_cell.length_c   1.000
_cell.angle_alpha   90.00
_cell.angle_beta   90.00
_cell.angle_gamma   90.00
#
_symmetry.space_group_name_H-M   'P 1'
#
loop_
_entity.id
_entity.type
_entity.pdbx_description
1 polymer ?
#
loop_
_entity_poly.entity_id
_entity_poly.type
_entity_poly.pdbx_seq_one_letter_code
_entity_poly.pdbx_strand_id
1 'polypeptide(L)' 'MDMDDPQDVGAAFGALILGGAVSEEPPPPDSPLGRVRAFVARYGEEALKPEHIGAAQEGRPLLP' A
#
# COMPACT_ATOMS: atom_id res chain seq x y z
N MET A 1 -11.28 2.47 10.78
CA MET A 1 -10.65 1.26 11.35
C MET A 1 -11.69 0.54 12.16
N ASP A 2 -11.86 -0.74 11.89
CA ASP A 2 -12.78 -1.65 12.58
C ASP A 2 -11.98 -2.53 13.54
N MET A 3 -12.20 -2.36 14.85
CA MET A 3 -11.45 -3.13 15.87
C MET A 3 -11.99 -4.55 16.07
N ASP A 4 -13.05 -4.91 15.34
CA ASP A 4 -13.53 -6.29 15.25
C ASP A 4 -12.92 -7.04 14.04
N ASP A 5 -12.21 -6.35 13.12
CA ASP A 5 -11.45 -6.95 12.02
C ASP A 5 -10.03 -7.34 12.47
N PRO A 6 -9.64 -8.64 12.39
CA PRO A 6 -8.30 -9.10 12.75
C PRO A 6 -7.15 -8.39 12.02
N GLN A 7 -7.36 -7.92 10.79
CA GLN A 7 -6.34 -7.20 10.01
C GLN A 7 -6.11 -5.80 10.57
N ASP A 8 -7.18 -5.08 10.90
CA ASP A 8 -7.10 -3.74 11.48
C ASP A 8 -6.47 -3.79 12.87
N VAL A 9 -6.83 -4.80 13.69
CA VAL A 9 -6.17 -5.06 14.98
C VAL A 9 -4.68 -5.34 14.78
N GLY A 10 -4.32 -6.19 13.82
CA GLY A 10 -2.93 -6.52 13.51
C GLY A 10 -2.12 -5.30 13.06
N ALA A 11 -2.70 -4.46 12.19
CA ALA A 11 -2.08 -3.23 11.71
C ALA A 11 -1.88 -2.22 12.85
N ALA A 12 -2.89 -2.03 13.71
CA ALA A 12 -2.80 -1.16 14.88
C ALA A 12 -1.71 -1.62 15.85
N PHE A 13 -1.66 -2.93 16.14
CA PHE A 13 -0.63 -3.52 16.97
C PHE A 13 0.77 -3.32 16.37
N GLY A 14 0.95 -3.61 15.08
CA GLY A 14 2.21 -3.40 14.38
C GLY A 14 2.67 -1.95 14.42
N ALA A 15 1.78 -1.00 14.14
CA ALA A 15 2.08 0.43 14.24
C ALA A 15 2.56 0.82 15.65
N LEU A 16 1.88 0.33 16.70
CA LEU A 16 2.28 0.59 18.09
C LEU A 16 3.68 0.05 18.41
N ILE A 17 4.01 -1.17 17.98
CA ILE A 17 5.34 -1.77 18.21
C ILE A 17 6.45 -1.04 17.45
N LEU A 18 6.18 -0.58 16.22
CA LEU A 18 7.15 0.17 15.42
C LEU A 18 7.22 1.67 15.77
N GLY A 19 6.40 2.16 16.71
CA GLY A 19 6.32 3.59 17.05
C GLY A 19 5.72 4.45 15.94
N GLY A 20 4.91 3.86 15.06
CA GLY A 20 4.18 4.52 13.98
C GLY A 20 2.70 4.70 14.29
N ALA A 21 1.96 5.18 13.28
CA ALA A 21 0.50 5.26 13.29
C ALA A 21 -0.05 4.69 11.98
N VAL A 22 -1.22 4.05 12.05
CA VAL A 22 -1.97 3.66 10.84
C VAL A 22 -2.71 4.90 10.34
N SER A 23 -2.53 5.24 9.05
CA SER A 23 -3.25 6.33 8.40
C SER A 23 -4.31 5.79 7.46
N GLU A 24 -5.50 6.40 7.51
CA GLU A 24 -6.60 6.14 6.58
C GLU A 24 -6.62 7.15 5.41
N GLU A 25 -5.74 8.14 5.44
CA GLU A 25 -5.63 9.14 4.38
C GLU A 25 -5.07 8.50 3.09
N PRO A 26 -5.38 9.07 1.92
CA PRO A 26 -4.74 8.66 0.69
C PRO A 26 -3.20 8.70 0.81
N PRO A 27 -2.48 7.66 0.35
CA PRO A 27 -1.04 7.66 0.41
C PRO A 27 -0.47 8.77 -0.48
N PRO A 28 0.69 9.36 -0.12
CA PRO A 28 1.36 10.34 -0.97
C PRO A 28 1.58 9.77 -2.39
N PRO A 29 1.33 10.56 -3.47
CA PRO A 29 1.39 10.04 -4.84
C PRO A 29 2.74 9.42 -5.24
N ASP A 30 3.83 9.92 -4.66
CA ASP A 30 5.20 9.50 -4.89
C ASP A 30 5.64 8.32 -4.02
N SER A 31 4.90 8.02 -2.94
CA SER A 31 5.14 6.83 -2.12
C SER A 31 5.00 5.54 -2.93
N PRO A 32 5.66 4.43 -2.53
CA PRO A 32 5.48 3.13 -3.19
C PRO A 32 4.01 2.73 -3.35
N LEU A 33 3.20 2.87 -2.29
CA LEU A 33 1.77 2.54 -2.34
C LEU A 33 1.00 3.51 -3.24
N GLY A 34 1.31 4.81 -3.21
CA GLY A 34 0.71 5.81 -4.11
C GLY A 34 0.92 5.48 -5.58
N ARG A 35 2.14 5.06 -5.95
CA ARG A 35 2.47 4.64 -7.32
C ARG A 35 1.73 3.37 -7.74
N VAL A 36 1.59 2.39 -6.84
CA VAL A 36 0.78 1.18 -7.10
C VAL A 36 -0.69 1.53 -7.30
N ARG A 37 -1.27 2.39 -6.44
CA ARG A 37 -2.67 2.83 -6.59
C ARG A 37 -2.88 3.58 -7.91
N ALA A 38 -1.94 4.41 -8.33
CA ALA A 38 -1.99 5.11 -9.61
C ALA A 38 -1.92 4.14 -10.81
N PHE A 39 -1.09 3.10 -10.73
CA PHE A 39 -1.03 2.05 -11.75
C PHE A 39 -2.35 1.30 -11.87
N VAL A 40 -2.91 0.85 -10.73
CA VAL A 40 -4.21 0.16 -10.69
C VAL A 40 -5.34 1.04 -11.23
N ALA A 41 -5.37 2.32 -10.85
CA ALA A 41 -6.39 3.25 -11.36
C ALA A 41 -6.34 3.42 -12.89
N ARG A 42 -5.17 3.21 -13.50
CA ARG A 42 -4.96 3.35 -14.96
C ARG A 42 -5.18 2.05 -15.73
N TYR A 43 -4.74 0.92 -15.20
CA TYR A 43 -4.69 -0.36 -15.91
C TYR A 43 -5.65 -1.43 -15.36
N GLY A 44 -6.30 -1.17 -14.22
CA GLY A 44 -7.14 -2.12 -13.50
C GLY A 44 -6.37 -2.99 -12.51
N GLU A 45 -7.08 -3.54 -11.53
CA GLU A 45 -6.50 -4.45 -10.52
C GLU A 45 -5.96 -5.74 -11.15
N GLU A 46 -6.61 -6.25 -12.19
CA GLU A 46 -6.19 -7.45 -12.93
C GLU A 46 -4.81 -7.32 -13.60
N ALA A 47 -4.35 -6.08 -13.85
CA ALA A 47 -3.02 -5.82 -14.39
C ALA A 47 -1.94 -5.81 -13.31
N LEU A 48 -2.31 -5.79 -12.02
CA LEU A 48 -1.36 -5.74 -10.92
C LEU A 48 -0.71 -7.11 -10.70
N LYS A 49 0.60 -7.18 -10.89
CA LYS A 49 1.40 -8.38 -10.65
C LYS A 49 2.33 -8.18 -9.45
N PRO A 50 2.79 -9.25 -8.79
CA PRO A 50 3.73 -9.14 -7.67
C PRO A 50 5.00 -8.34 -7.99
N GLU A 51 5.47 -8.38 -9.24
CA GLU A 51 6.66 -7.63 -9.69
C GLU A 51 6.48 -6.12 -9.58
N HIS A 52 5.24 -5.61 -9.68
CA HIS A 52 4.94 -4.18 -9.51
C HIS A 52 5.13 -3.74 -8.05
N ILE A 53 4.88 -4.62 -7.09
CA ILE A 53 5.12 -4.34 -5.67
C ILE A 53 6.62 -4.22 -5.42
N GLY A 54 7.41 -5.17 -5.93
CA GLY A 54 8.88 -5.10 -5.88
C GLY A 54 9.42 -3.85 -6.56
N ALA A 55 8.94 -3.53 -7.76
CA ALA A 55 9.33 -2.32 -8.47
C ALA A 55 9.00 -1.05 -7.66
N ALA A 56 7.82 -0.97 -7.05
CA ALA A 56 7.43 0.17 -6.22
C ALA A 56 8.33 0.32 -4.98
N GLN A 57 8.64 -0.78 -4.28
CA GLN A 57 9.55 -0.79 -3.13
C GLN A 57 10.96 -0.33 -3.51
N GLU A 58 11.46 -0.75 -4.66
CA GLU A 58 12.80 -0.41 -5.16
C GLU A 58 12.87 0.97 -5.84
N GLY A 59 11.75 1.68 -5.97
CA GLY A 59 11.72 2.97 -6.66
C GLY A 59 11.69 2.87 -8.19
N ARG A 60 11.60 1.66 -8.76
CA ARG A 60 11.57 1.42 -10.21
C ARG A 60 10.20 1.74 -10.83
N PRO A 61 10.14 2.00 -12.15
CA PRO A 61 8.88 2.17 -12.88
C PRO A 61 8.00 0.91 -12.86
N LEU A 62 6.68 1.10 -12.80
CA LEU A 62 5.68 0.03 -12.94
C LEU A 62 5.29 -0.08 -14.42
N LEU A 63 5.69 -1.16 -15.07
CA LEU A 63 5.44 -1.40 -16.49
C LEU A 63 4.09 -2.12 -16.69
N PRO A 64 3.35 -1.86 -17.78
CA PRO A 64 2.10 -2.58 -18.09
C PRO A 64 2.30 -4.07 -18.35
#